data_AF-A0A8H4U1Q6-F1
#
_entry.id   AF-A0A8H4U1Q6-F1
#
_cell.length_a   1.000
_cell.length_b   1.000
_cell.length_c   1.000
_cell.angle_alpha   90.00
_cell.angle_beta   90.00
_cell.angle_gamma   90.00
#
_symmetry.space_group_name_H-M   'P 1'
#
loop_
_entity.id
_entity.type
_entity.pdbx_description
1 polymer ?
#
loop_
_entity_poly.entity_id
_entity_poly.type
_entity_poly.pdbx_seq_one_letter_code
_entity_poly.pdbx_strand_id
1 'polypeptide(L)' 'MPVPFEALLPYAIMIGMFGISGTGLAVIKTWQNEGKRPRYSVDQWDRQSTIRPEQLPIRCWNTDELLSDGA' A
#
# COMPACT_ATOMS: atom_id res chain seq x y z
N MET A 1 6.05 -23.24 37.99
CA MET A 1 4.61 -23.47 37.77
C MET A 1 4.34 -23.33 36.29
N PRO A 2 3.85 -24.38 35.59
CA PRO A 2 3.48 -24.26 34.18
C PRO A 2 2.33 -23.25 34.04
N VAL A 3 2.39 -22.42 33.00
CA VAL A 3 1.38 -21.40 32.72
C VAL A 3 0.06 -22.10 32.36
N PRO A 4 -1.07 -21.74 32.99
CA PRO A 4 -2.36 -22.36 32.68
C PRO A 4 -2.81 -21.95 31.28
N PHE A 5 -2.94 -22.94 30.39
CA PHE A 5 -3.35 -22.74 28.99
C PHE A 5 -4.74 -22.10 28.85
N GLU A 6 -5.61 -22.32 29.83
CA GLU A 6 -6.93 -21.69 29.95
C GLU A 6 -6.86 -20.15 29.94
N ALA A 7 -5.79 -19.58 30.52
CA ALA A 7 -5.58 -18.14 30.51
C ALA A 7 -5.11 -17.62 29.14
N LEU A 8 -4.61 -18.49 28.26
CA LEU A 8 -4.10 -18.13 26.93
C LEU A 8 -5.16 -18.23 25.84
N LEU A 9 -6.19 -19.07 26.03
CA LEU A 9 -7.33 -19.19 25.11
C LEU A 9 -8.00 -17.85 24.75
N PRO A 10 -8.35 -16.96 25.69
CA PRO A 10 -8.99 -15.70 25.34
C PRO A 10 -8.06 -14.79 24.52
N TYR A 11 -6.76 -14.76 24.84
CA TYR A 11 -5.79 -13.96 24.09
C TYR A 11 -5.54 -14.53 22.69
N ALA A 12 -5.50 -15.85 22.53
CA ALA A 12 -5.36 -16.50 21.23
C ALA A 12 -6.54 -16.18 20.31
N ILE A 13 -7.77 -16.19 20.84
CA ILE A 13 -8.97 -15.81 20.07
C ILE A 13 -8.90 -14.33 19.66
N MET A 14 -8.53 -13.43 20.56
CA MET A 14 -8.36 -12.01 20.24
C MET A 14 -7.32 -11.80 19.14
N ILE A 15 -6.14 -12.39 19.29
CA ILE A 15 -5.05 -12.31 18.30
C ILE A 15 -5.52 -12.89 16.96
N GLY A 16 -6.26 -14.00 16.97
CA GLY A 16 -6.83 -14.60 15.77
C GLY A 16 -7.81 -13.67 15.05
N MET A 17 -8.77 -13.10 15.79
CA MET A 17 -9.75 -12.16 15.23
C MET A 17 -9.08 -10.91 14.65
N PHE A 18 -8.19 -10.27 15.40
CA PHE A 18 -7.45 -9.10 14.92
C PHE A 18 -6.54 -9.44 13.73
N GLY A 19 -5.92 -10.61 13.72
CA GLY A 19 -5.11 -11.09 12.60
C GLY A 19 -5.94 -11.32 11.34
N ILE A 20 -7.11 -11.96 11.46
CA ILE A 20 -8.03 -12.21 10.34
C ILE A 20 -8.58 -10.89 9.79
N SER A 21 -9.02 -9.97 10.66
CA SER A 21 -9.53 -8.68 10.21
C SER A 21 -8.44 -7.84 9.52
N GLY A 22 -7.22 -7.80 10.07
CA GLY A 22 -6.11 -7.04 9.49
C GLY A 22 -5.68 -7.57 8.12
N THR A 23 -5.51 -8.89 8.00
CA THR A 23 -5.17 -9.55 6.72
C THR A 23 -6.31 -9.47 5.72
N GLY A 24 -7.57 -9.62 6.15
CA GLY A 24 -8.76 -9.46 5.31
C GLY A 24 -8.81 -8.10 4.62
N LEU A 25 -8.60 -7.01 5.36
CA LEU A 25 -8.56 -5.66 4.77
C LEU A 25 -7.35 -5.47 3.84
N ALA A 26 -6.18 -6.04 4.18
CA ALA A 26 -5.00 -5.95 3.34
C ALA A 26 -5.22 -6.63 1.97
N VAL A 27 -5.83 -7.82 1.97
CA VAL A 27 -6.16 -8.57 0.75
C VAL A 27 -7.18 -7.82 -0.09
N ILE A 28 -8.27 -7.31 0.49
CA ILE A 28 -9.27 -6.56 -0.28
C ILE A 28 -8.63 -5.33 -0.95
N LYS A 29 -7.77 -4.60 -0.23
CA LYS A 29 -7.09 -3.42 -0.76
C LYS A 29 -6.08 -3.74 -1.87
N THR A 30 -5.42 -4.90 -1.85
CA THR A 30 -4.53 -5.29 -2.94
C THR A 30 -5.31 -5.73 -4.16
N TRP A 31 -6.46 -6.38 -3.98
CA TRP A 31 -7.34 -6.78 -5.09
C TRP A 31 -7.96 -5.57 -5.80
N GLN A 32 -8.40 -4.56 -5.04
CA GLN A 32 -8.97 -3.33 -5.60
C GLN A 32 -7.94 -2.47 -6.35
N ASN A 33 -6.65 -2.59 -6.00
CA ASN A 33 -5.58 -1.80 -6.61
C ASN A 33 -4.81 -2.57 -7.69
N GLU A 34 -5.42 -3.59 -8.32
CA GLU A 34 -4.79 -4.41 -9.38
C GLU A 34 -3.44 -5.02 -8.94
N GLY A 35 -3.28 -5.30 -7.65
CA GLY A 35 -2.03 -5.81 -7.05
C GLY A 35 -0.98 -4.74 -6.73
N LYS A 36 -1.24 -3.46 -7.02
CA LYS A 36 -0.35 -2.36 -6.63
C LYS A 36 -0.55 -2.01 -5.15
N ARG A 37 0.55 -1.65 -4.48
CA ARG A 37 0.54 -1.28 -3.06
C ARG A 37 -0.33 -0.03 -2.87
N PRO A 38 -1.27 -0.01 -1.90
CA PRO A 38 -2.06 1.18 -1.61
C PRO A 38 -1.14 2.34 -1.24
N ARG A 39 -1.38 3.53 -1.81
CA ARG A 39 -0.65 4.73 -1.44
C ARG A 39 -1.24 5.31 -0.15
N TYR A 40 -0.40 5.48 0.87
CA TYR A 40 -0.76 6.14 2.13
C TYR A 40 -0.25 7.59 2.10
N SER A 41 -0.88 8.48 2.88
CA SER A 41 -0.53 9.92 2.97
C SER A 41 -0.47 10.67 1.64
N VAL A 42 -1.60 10.72 0.91
CA VAL A 42 -1.69 11.47 -0.35
C VAL A 42 -1.86 12.97 -0.06
N ASP A 43 -0.77 13.71 -0.26
CA ASP A 43 -0.72 15.17 -0.11
C ASP A 43 -1.54 15.88 -1.19
N GLN A 44 -1.87 17.16 -0.96
CA GLN A 44 -2.68 17.95 -1.90
C GLN A 44 -2.07 18.00 -3.32
N TRP A 45 -0.74 17.91 -3.41
CA TRP A 45 -0.01 17.81 -4.67
C TRP A 45 -0.17 16.43 -5.34
N ASP A 46 -0.12 15.34 -4.58
CA ASP A 46 -0.22 13.97 -5.09
C ASP A 46 -1.66 13.60 -5.51
N ARG A 47 -2.66 14.30 -4.95
CA ARG A 47 -4.05 14.24 -5.44
C ARG A 47 -4.19 14.87 -6.82
N GLN A 48 -3.49 15.99 -7.06
CA GLN A 48 -3.53 16.69 -8.34
C GLN A 48 -2.81 15.93 -9.47
N SER A 49 -1.71 15.24 -9.16
CA SER A 49 -0.99 14.39 -10.12
C SER A 49 -1.78 13.14 -10.50
N THR A 50 -2.52 12.54 -9.55
CA THR A 50 -3.39 11.37 -9.81
C THR A 50 -4.62 11.72 -10.66
N ILE A 51 -5.14 12.94 -10.55
CA ILE A 51 -6.30 13.43 -11.33
C ILE A 51 -5.88 13.91 -12.73
N ARG A 52 -4.60 14.21 -12.96
CA ARG A 52 -4.07 14.72 -14.24
C ARG A 52 -2.95 13.87 -14.86
N PRO A 53 -3.11 12.53 -15.01
CA PRO A 53 -2.10 11.73 -15.72
C PRO A 53 -2.03 12.07 -17.21
N GLU A 54 -3.10 12.62 -17.80
CA GLU A 54 -3.20 12.87 -19.25
C GLU A 54 -2.61 14.22 -19.69
N GLN A 55 -2.33 15.14 -18.75
CA GLN A 55 -1.83 16.49 -19.07
C GLN A 55 -0.31 16.64 -18.91
N LEU A 56 0.37 15.63 -18.36
CA LEU A 56 1.82 15.63 -18.29
C LEU A 56 2.37 14.94 -19.54
N PRO A 57 3.13 15.63 -20.40
CA PRO A 57 3.79 14.95 -21.49
C PRO A 57 4.75 13.92 -20.89
N ILE A 58 4.62 12.67 -21.34
CA ILE A 58 5.48 11.52 -20.96
C ILE A 58 6.98 11.87 -21.06
N ARG A 59 7.33 12.88 -21.86
CA ARG A 59 8.69 13.44 -22.00
C ARG A 59 9.34 13.98 -20.73
N CYS A 60 8.58 14.45 -19.73
CA CYS A 60 9.19 15.10 -18.55
C CYS A 60 9.72 14.12 -17.49
N TRP A 61 9.47 12.82 -17.62
CA TRP A 61 10.01 11.80 -16.73
C TRP A 61 11.15 10.99 -17.34
N ASN A 62 11.48 11.23 -18.61
CA ASN A 62 12.58 10.58 -19.30
C ASN A 62 13.82 11.49 -19.24
N THR A 63 14.40 11.65 -18.05
CA THR A 63 15.66 12.39 -17.86
C THR A 63 16.85 11.77 -18.61
N ASP A 64 16.69 10.52 -19.03
CA ASP A 64 17.74 9.69 -19.62
C ASP A 64 17.92 10.00 -21.12
N GLU A 65 16.87 10.52 -21.77
CA GLU A 65 16.87 10.87 -23.20
C GLU A 65 17.61 12.21 -23.43
N LEU A 66 17.51 13.17 -22.50
CA LEU A 66 18.15 14.49 -22.61
C LEU A 66 19.66 14.48 -22.36
N LEU A 67 20.22 13.41 -21.78
CA LEU A 67 21.67 13.27 -21.59
C LEU A 67 22.34 12.60 -22.80
N SER A 68 21.60 11.84 -23.61
CA SER A 68 22.14 11.13 -24.78
C SER A 68 22.22 12.00 -26.04
N ASP A 69 21.48 13.11 -26.11
CA ASP A 69 21.51 14.07 -27.22
C ASP A 69 22.63 15.13 -27.08
N GLY A 70 23.46 15.01 -26.02
CA GLY A 70 24.54 15.95 -25.70
C GLY A 70 25.97 15.41 -25.88
N ALA A 71 26.16 14.28 -26.58
CA ALA A 71 27.46 13.65 -26.83
C ALA A 71 27.78 13.51 -28.33
#